data_AF-A0A5E4KL15-F1
#
_entry.id   AF-A0A5E4KL15-F1
#
_cell.length_a   1.000
_cell.length_b   1.000
_cell.length_c   1.000
_cell.angle_alpha   90.00
_cell.angle_beta   90.00
_cell.angle_gamma   90.00
#
_symmetry.space_group_name_H-M   'P 1'
#
loop_
_entity.id
_entity.type
_entity.pdbx_description
1 polymer ?
#
loop_
_entity_poly.entity_id
_entity_poly.type
_entity_poly.pdbx_seq_one_letter_code
_entity_poly.pdbx_strand_id
1 'polypeptide(L)'
;MLFWNCYTSRLSAEEQARQAVKDEQAFVKKRLETAEKSGIREQAQKKLEELRTEQKKTQTKIVELENELHEARAKVNRLKDKVNESPRGSEARAKALEEFNAAKEELKDLVESDELGGYKEERGKQNKTEEAILESLELKRPTLWESTKDAIKKFAKRNSAGKFLDANTGGVIEDNPVYGHKRGFENRRLILKASQKGMTQEQFTKWVNDHPEWFQLETKANNESHVFEKPGTDGWEQIE
;
A
#
# COMPACT_ATOMS: atom_id res chain seq x y z
N MET A 1 -49.43 -0.98 -47.32
CA MET A 1 -47.98 -1.19 -47.45
C MET A 1 -47.27 -0.12 -46.62
N LEU A 2 -46.60 -0.54 -45.55
CA LEU A 2 -45.85 0.32 -44.63
C LEU A 2 -44.45 0.55 -45.19
N PHE A 3 -44.13 1.79 -45.60
CA PHE A 3 -42.74 2.20 -45.86
C PHE A 3 -42.19 2.88 -44.61
N TRP A 4 -41.36 2.16 -43.86
CA TRP A 4 -40.61 2.69 -42.72
C TRP A 4 -39.39 3.44 -43.28
N ASN A 5 -39.44 4.77 -43.24
CA ASN A 5 -38.34 5.63 -43.70
C ASN A 5 -37.32 5.75 -42.56
N CYS A 6 -36.20 5.02 -42.67
CA CYS A 6 -35.12 5.03 -41.70
C CYS A 6 -34.28 6.31 -41.91
N TYR A 7 -34.67 7.40 -41.26
CA TYR A 7 -33.88 8.65 -41.24
C TYR A 7 -32.66 8.45 -40.32
N THR A 8 -31.56 7.97 -40.89
CA THR A 8 -30.26 8.04 -40.24
C THR A 8 -29.76 9.48 -40.39
N SER A 9 -29.98 10.31 -39.36
CA SER A 9 -29.42 11.66 -39.31
C SER A 9 -27.90 11.58 -39.34
N ARG A 10 -27.29 11.87 -40.51
CA ARG A 10 -25.85 12.08 -40.61
C ARG A 10 -25.52 13.36 -39.83
N LEU A 11 -24.66 13.22 -38.82
CA LEU A 11 -24.11 14.36 -38.08
C LEU A 11 -23.55 15.39 -39.07
N SER A 12 -23.77 16.67 -38.79
CA SER A 12 -23.19 17.77 -39.57
C SER A 12 -21.66 17.74 -39.51
N ALA A 13 -20.99 18.37 -40.48
CA ALA A 13 -19.51 18.40 -40.51
C ALA A 13 -18.91 19.01 -39.22
N GLU A 14 -19.58 19.99 -38.61
CA GLU A 14 -19.17 20.55 -37.32
C GLU A 14 -19.34 19.55 -36.16
N GLU A 15 -20.43 18.77 -36.14
CA GLU A 15 -20.65 17.74 -35.13
C GLU A 15 -19.67 16.59 -35.28
N GLN A 16 -19.33 16.20 -36.51
CA GLN A 16 -18.30 15.20 -36.80
C GLN A 16 -16.92 15.68 -36.35
N ALA A 17 -16.56 16.95 -36.59
CA ALA A 17 -15.31 17.53 -36.12
C ALA A 17 -15.25 17.61 -34.59
N ARG A 18 -16.34 18.00 -33.93
CA ARG A 18 -16.43 18.00 -32.45
C ARG A 18 -16.33 16.60 -31.87
N GLN A 19 -16.91 15.60 -32.53
CA GLN A 19 -16.82 14.21 -32.10
C GLN A 19 -15.40 13.67 -32.28
N ALA A 20 -14.75 13.94 -33.40
CA ALA A 20 -13.36 13.54 -33.65
C ALA A 20 -12.38 14.14 -32.62
N VAL A 21 -12.54 15.43 -32.27
CA VAL A 21 -11.74 16.07 -31.21
C VAL A 21 -11.99 15.43 -29.84
N LYS A 22 -13.24 15.10 -29.51
CA LYS A 22 -13.57 14.38 -28.26
C LYS A 22 -12.97 12.98 -28.22
N ASP A 23 -13.00 12.25 -29.34
CA ASP A 23 -12.46 10.90 -29.44
C ASP A 23 -10.93 10.90 -29.35
N GLU A 24 -10.25 11.88 -29.96
CA GLU A 24 -8.81 12.08 -29.86
C GLU A 24 -8.39 12.45 -28.43
N GLN A 25 -9.11 13.36 -27.78
CA GLN A 25 -8.91 13.70 -26.37
C GLN A 25 -9.13 12.49 -25.46
N ALA A 26 -10.16 11.68 -25.71
CA ALA A 26 -10.41 10.44 -24.97
C ALA A 26 -9.30 9.40 -25.16
N PHE A 27 -8.74 9.29 -26.38
CA PHE A 27 -7.62 8.40 -26.68
C PHE A 27 -6.32 8.81 -25.97
N VAL A 28 -5.95 10.09 -26.05
CA VAL A 28 -4.78 10.64 -25.35
C VAL A 28 -4.93 10.45 -23.84
N LYS A 29 -6.11 10.75 -23.30
CA LYS A 29 -6.44 10.55 -21.89
C LYS A 29 -6.27 9.09 -21.48
N LYS A 30 -6.84 8.13 -22.22
CA LYS A 30 -6.68 6.69 -21.92
C LYS A 30 -5.22 6.24 -21.92
N ARG A 31 -4.38 6.78 -22.82
CA ARG A 31 -2.94 6.50 -22.82
C ARG A 31 -2.24 7.09 -21.59
N LEU A 32 -2.57 8.31 -21.20
CA LEU A 32 -2.04 8.94 -19.98
C LEU A 32 -2.43 8.15 -18.71
N GLU A 33 -3.69 7.73 -18.58
CA GLU A 33 -4.14 6.92 -17.43
C GLU A 33 -3.43 5.56 -17.36
N THR A 34 -3.14 4.96 -18.52
CA THR A 34 -2.36 3.73 -18.60
C THR A 34 -0.89 3.97 -18.25
N ALA A 35 -0.34 5.10 -18.68
CA ALA A 35 1.03 5.53 -18.39
C ALA A 35 1.24 5.88 -16.91
N GLU A 36 0.25 6.50 -16.26
CA GLU A 36 0.27 6.80 -14.82
C GLU A 36 0.23 5.52 -13.99
N LYS A 37 -0.66 4.58 -14.34
CA LYS A 37 -0.69 3.25 -13.71
C LYS A 37 0.60 2.47 -13.94
N SER A 38 1.21 2.60 -15.11
CA SER A 38 2.54 2.00 -15.34
C SER A 38 3.63 2.72 -14.56
N GLY A 39 3.58 4.03 -14.40
CA GLY A 39 4.57 4.80 -13.63
C GLY A 39 4.53 4.48 -12.13
N ILE A 40 3.33 4.33 -11.54
CA ILE A 40 3.19 3.88 -10.15
C ILE A 40 3.75 2.45 -9.98
N ARG A 41 3.44 1.55 -10.93
CA ARG A 41 3.99 0.19 -10.93
C ARG A 41 5.50 0.17 -11.08
N GLU A 42 6.05 0.99 -11.96
CA GLU A 42 7.49 1.12 -12.18
C GLU A 42 8.19 1.67 -10.93
N GLN A 43 7.63 2.68 -10.28
CA GLN A 43 8.13 3.20 -9.00
C GLN A 43 8.09 2.14 -7.90
N ALA A 44 7.00 1.38 -7.78
CA ALA A 44 6.88 0.30 -6.82
C ALA A 44 7.85 -0.85 -7.12
N GLN A 45 8.05 -1.21 -8.40
CA GLN A 45 9.04 -2.19 -8.83
C GLN A 45 10.46 -1.74 -8.46
N LYS A 46 10.80 -0.49 -8.72
CA LYS A 46 12.11 0.07 -8.35
C LYS A 46 12.35 -0.01 -6.83
N LYS A 47 11.37 0.43 -6.03
CA LYS A 47 11.44 0.31 -4.56
C LYS A 47 11.59 -1.14 -4.10
N LEU A 48 10.87 -2.06 -4.75
CA LEU A 48 10.91 -3.49 -4.45
C LEU A 48 12.27 -4.10 -4.80
N GLU A 49 12.85 -3.71 -5.94
CA GLU A 49 14.20 -4.15 -6.34
C GLU A 49 15.26 -3.64 -5.38
N GLU A 50 15.24 -2.34 -5.05
CA GLU A 50 16.13 -1.73 -4.06
C GLU A 50 16.02 -2.47 -2.71
N LEU A 51 14.79 -2.67 -2.21
CA LEU A 51 14.54 -3.41 -0.99
C LEU A 51 15.10 -4.83 -1.06
N ARG A 52 14.87 -5.56 -2.16
CA ARG A 52 15.40 -6.92 -2.36
C ARG A 52 16.93 -6.97 -2.37
N THR A 53 17.61 -5.92 -2.84
CA THR A 53 19.07 -5.87 -2.75
C THR A 53 19.54 -5.72 -1.30
N GLU A 54 18.88 -4.88 -0.50
CA GLU A 54 19.18 -4.73 0.92
C GLU A 54 18.83 -5.99 1.73
N GLN A 55 17.72 -6.65 1.39
CA GLN A 55 17.33 -7.94 1.96
C GLN A 55 18.40 -9.01 1.72
N LYS A 56 18.99 -9.06 0.52
CA LYS A 56 20.07 -10.00 0.21
C LYS A 56 21.32 -9.73 1.06
N LYS A 57 21.73 -8.46 1.21
CA LYS A 57 22.87 -8.09 2.06
C LYS A 57 22.62 -8.48 3.52
N THR A 58 21.43 -8.17 4.03
CA THR A 58 20.99 -8.52 5.39
C THR A 58 21.02 -10.04 5.58
N GLN A 59 20.49 -10.79 4.61
CA GLN A 59 20.47 -12.25 4.65
C GLN A 59 21.89 -12.86 4.62
N THR A 60 22.79 -12.33 3.80
CA THR A 60 24.19 -12.76 3.79
C THR A 60 24.81 -12.57 5.17
N LYS A 61 24.56 -11.42 5.82
CA LYS A 61 25.12 -11.16 7.15
C LYS A 61 24.55 -12.07 8.23
N ILE A 62 23.26 -12.39 8.16
CA ILE A 62 22.64 -13.39 9.04
C ILE A 62 23.34 -14.74 8.89
N VAL A 63 23.57 -15.20 7.65
CA VAL A 63 24.22 -16.49 7.39
C VAL A 63 25.67 -16.50 7.89
N GLU A 64 26.42 -15.43 7.66
CA GLU A 64 27.78 -15.27 8.20
C GLU A 64 27.80 -15.40 9.73
N LEU A 65 26.96 -14.64 10.42
CA LEU A 65 26.89 -14.66 11.89
C LEU A 65 26.38 -16.00 12.44
N GLU A 66 25.45 -16.67 11.76
CA GLU A 66 25.01 -18.01 12.14
C GLU A 66 26.12 -19.04 12.02
N ASN A 67 26.95 -18.94 10.96
CA ASN A 67 28.11 -19.79 10.78
C ASN A 67 29.17 -19.52 11.85
N GLU A 68 29.49 -18.27 12.14
CA GLU A 68 30.43 -17.88 13.21
C GLU A 68 29.98 -18.43 14.57
N LEU A 69 28.70 -18.26 14.92
CA LEU A 69 28.11 -18.83 16.13
C LEU A 69 28.17 -20.36 16.14
N HIS A 70 27.92 -21.01 15.01
CA HIS A 70 28.01 -22.46 14.88
C HIS A 70 29.45 -22.96 15.11
N GLU A 71 30.43 -22.30 14.49
CA GLU A 71 31.85 -22.63 14.62
C GLU A 71 32.36 -22.41 16.04
N ALA A 72 31.99 -21.29 16.68
CA ALA A 72 32.33 -21.01 18.08
C ALA A 72 31.76 -22.08 19.03
N ARG A 73 30.49 -22.47 18.84
CA ARG A 73 29.86 -23.57 19.60
C ARG A 73 30.56 -24.90 19.36
N ALA A 74 30.91 -25.21 18.13
CA ALA A 74 31.64 -26.44 17.78
C ALA A 74 33.03 -26.45 18.43
N LYS A 75 33.75 -25.31 18.42
CA LYS A 75 35.05 -25.13 19.08
C LYS A 75 34.96 -25.37 20.59
N VAL A 76 33.97 -24.77 21.25
CA VAL A 76 33.71 -24.99 22.69
C VAL A 76 33.47 -26.47 22.98
N ASN A 77 32.65 -27.16 22.18
CA ASN A 77 32.38 -28.59 22.37
C ASN A 77 33.64 -29.45 22.17
N ARG A 78 34.41 -29.22 21.10
CA ARG A 78 35.67 -29.95 20.85
C ARG A 78 36.67 -29.77 22.00
N LEU A 79 36.80 -28.55 22.52
CA LEU A 79 37.70 -28.26 23.63
C LEU A 79 37.20 -28.86 24.95
N LYS A 80 35.88 -28.90 25.17
CA LYS A 80 35.27 -29.61 26.30
C LYS A 80 35.64 -31.09 26.27
N ASP A 81 35.55 -31.73 25.11
CA ASP A 81 35.90 -33.15 24.94
C ASP A 81 37.39 -33.38 25.22
N LYS A 82 38.28 -32.52 24.68
CA LYS A 82 39.73 -32.54 24.96
C LYS A 82 40.06 -32.42 26.45
N VAL A 83 39.34 -31.57 27.18
CA VAL A 83 39.48 -31.45 28.65
C VAL A 83 39.05 -32.73 29.35
N ASN A 84 37.99 -33.39 28.89
CA ASN A 84 37.47 -34.61 29.48
C ASN A 84 38.39 -35.81 29.24
N GLU A 85 38.97 -35.92 28.04
CA GLU A 85 39.91 -36.99 27.66
C GLU A 85 41.28 -36.86 28.34
N SER A 86 41.67 -35.65 28.74
CA SER A 86 42.98 -35.40 29.37
C SER A 86 43.02 -35.87 30.84
N PRO A 87 44.07 -36.60 31.28
CA PRO A 87 44.20 -37.07 32.66
C PRO A 87 44.12 -35.94 33.69
N ARG A 88 43.43 -36.18 34.81
CA ARG A 88 43.32 -35.20 35.91
C ARG A 88 44.70 -34.87 36.48
N GLY A 89 44.96 -33.58 36.68
CA GLY A 89 46.24 -33.08 37.20
C GLY A 89 47.39 -33.02 36.17
N SER A 90 47.17 -33.43 34.92
CA SER A 90 48.19 -33.31 33.87
C SER A 90 48.31 -31.87 33.34
N GLU A 91 49.52 -31.50 32.92
CA GLU A 91 49.79 -30.23 32.24
C GLU A 91 48.97 -30.08 30.95
N ALA A 92 48.77 -31.17 30.21
CA ALA A 92 47.92 -31.22 29.02
C ALA A 92 46.47 -30.83 29.34
N ARG A 93 45.93 -31.28 30.48
CA ARG A 93 44.59 -30.89 30.93
C ARG A 93 44.51 -29.42 31.32
N ALA A 94 45.54 -28.89 31.98
CA ALA A 94 45.58 -27.47 32.36
C ALA A 94 45.53 -26.58 31.11
N LYS A 95 46.35 -26.88 30.09
CA LYS A 95 46.34 -26.17 28.81
C LYS A 95 45.00 -26.31 28.07
N ALA A 96 44.41 -27.51 28.02
CA ALA A 96 43.11 -27.71 27.40
C ALA A 96 42.00 -26.91 28.11
N LEU A 97 42.09 -26.76 29.44
CA LEU A 97 41.13 -25.99 30.24
C LEU A 97 41.24 -24.49 29.97
N GLU A 98 42.46 -23.96 29.82
CA GLU A 98 42.68 -22.57 29.41
C GLU A 98 42.08 -22.30 28.02
N GLU A 99 42.38 -23.14 27.04
CA GLU A 99 41.81 -23.05 25.68
C GLU A 99 40.27 -23.12 25.71
N PHE A 100 39.71 -24.04 26.49
CA PHE A 100 38.25 -24.18 26.65
C PHE A 100 37.60 -22.94 27.26
N ASN A 101 38.18 -22.39 28.33
CA ASN A 101 37.66 -21.20 28.99
C ASN A 101 37.75 -19.98 28.06
N ALA A 102 38.85 -19.82 27.33
CA ALA A 102 38.99 -18.75 26.33
C ALA A 102 37.92 -18.85 25.24
N ALA A 103 37.69 -20.04 24.68
CA ALA A 103 36.63 -20.24 23.68
C ALA A 103 35.22 -20.01 24.24
N LYS A 104 35.01 -20.27 25.54
CA LYS A 104 33.72 -20.03 26.20
C LYS A 104 33.45 -18.54 26.38
N GLU A 105 34.45 -17.74 26.74
CA GLU A 105 34.32 -16.28 26.80
C GLU A 105 34.11 -15.70 25.40
N GLU A 106 34.85 -16.17 24.37
CA GLU A 106 34.62 -15.76 22.97
C GLU A 106 33.18 -16.06 22.50
N LEU A 107 32.65 -17.25 22.80
CA LEU A 107 31.26 -17.59 22.49
C LEU A 107 30.27 -16.70 23.26
N LYS A 108 30.58 -16.35 24.51
CA LYS A 108 29.74 -15.48 25.33
C LYS A 108 29.70 -14.07 24.76
N ASP A 109 30.84 -13.50 24.38
CA ASP A 109 30.92 -12.18 23.76
C ASP A 109 30.10 -12.11 22.46
N LEU A 110 30.17 -13.17 21.62
CA LEU A 110 29.36 -13.28 20.40
C LEU A 110 27.85 -13.39 20.66
N VAL A 111 27.45 -14.01 21.78
CA VAL A 111 26.03 -14.10 22.16
C VAL A 111 25.54 -12.79 22.78
N GLU A 112 26.38 -12.12 23.58
CA GLU A 112 26.06 -10.85 24.25
C GLU A 112 25.99 -9.68 23.28
N SER A 113 26.74 -9.69 22.17
CA SER A 113 26.67 -8.65 21.14
C SER A 113 25.31 -8.62 20.42
N ASP A 114 24.59 -9.75 20.40
CA ASP A 114 23.28 -9.95 19.77
C ASP A 114 23.15 -9.36 18.35
N GLU A 115 24.26 -9.27 17.62
CA GLU A 115 24.26 -8.71 16.26
C GLU A 115 23.31 -9.52 15.34
N LEU A 116 23.30 -10.84 15.52
CA LEU A 116 22.40 -11.73 14.79
C LEU A 116 20.91 -11.41 15.07
N GLY A 117 20.56 -11.09 16.32
CA GLY A 117 19.22 -10.64 16.69
C GLY A 117 18.85 -9.35 15.96
N GLY A 118 19.74 -8.37 15.98
CA GLY A 118 19.57 -7.09 15.27
C GLY A 118 19.31 -7.27 13.77
N TYR A 119 20.10 -8.10 13.09
CA TYR A 119 19.89 -8.37 11.65
C TYR A 119 18.58 -9.14 11.37
N LYS A 120 18.14 -10.04 12.26
CA LYS A 120 16.86 -10.74 12.14
C LYS A 120 15.67 -9.80 12.29
N GLU A 121 15.75 -8.86 13.24
CA GLU A 121 14.74 -7.81 13.37
C GLU A 121 14.68 -6.91 12.14
N GLU A 122 15.83 -6.50 11.61
CA GLU A 122 15.92 -5.69 10.40
C GLU A 122 15.29 -6.42 9.20
N ARG A 123 15.59 -7.73 9.04
CA ARG A 123 14.93 -8.57 8.03
C ARG A 123 13.41 -8.59 8.20
N GLY A 124 12.93 -8.66 9.45
CA GLY A 124 11.50 -8.57 9.77
C GLY A 124 10.87 -7.24 9.36
N LYS A 125 11.55 -6.11 9.58
CA LYS A 125 11.10 -4.79 9.13
C LYS A 125 11.05 -4.71 7.60
N GLN A 126 12.08 -5.21 6.92
CA GLN A 126 12.14 -5.24 5.46
C GLN A 126 10.99 -6.06 4.85
N ASN A 127 10.62 -7.19 5.46
CA ASN A 127 9.48 -7.99 5.00
C ASN A 127 8.15 -7.23 5.12
N LYS A 128 7.94 -6.50 6.24
CA LYS A 128 6.76 -5.64 6.41
C LYS A 128 6.72 -4.51 5.38
N THR A 129 7.87 -3.92 5.06
CA THR A 129 7.96 -2.90 4.00
C THR A 129 7.65 -3.48 2.63
N GLU A 130 8.13 -4.69 2.31
CA GLU A 130 7.80 -5.38 1.05
C GLU A 130 6.29 -5.63 0.95
N GLU A 131 5.68 -6.14 2.01
CA GLU A 131 4.23 -6.37 2.09
C GLU A 131 3.44 -5.07 1.91
N ALA A 132 3.84 -3.99 2.58
CA ALA A 132 3.18 -2.69 2.43
C ALA A 132 3.27 -2.13 1.00
N ILE A 133 4.42 -2.31 0.32
CA ILE A 133 4.57 -1.91 -1.09
C ILE A 133 3.62 -2.73 -1.97
N LEU A 134 3.55 -4.04 -1.77
CA LEU A 134 2.66 -4.91 -2.54
C LEU A 134 1.18 -4.58 -2.28
N GLU A 135 0.81 -4.36 -1.03
CA GLU A 135 -0.54 -3.97 -0.63
C GLU A 135 -0.94 -2.62 -1.24
N SER A 136 -0.02 -1.66 -1.30
CA SER A 136 -0.27 -0.36 -1.91
C SER A 136 -0.62 -0.44 -3.41
N LEU A 137 -0.21 -1.51 -4.11
CA LEU A 137 -0.56 -1.75 -5.51
C LEU A 137 -1.96 -2.36 -5.68
N GLU A 138 -2.53 -2.90 -4.61
CA GLU A 138 -3.79 -3.66 -4.62
C GLU A 138 -4.87 -3.06 -3.70
N LEU A 139 -4.79 -1.75 -3.45
CA LEU A 139 -5.75 -1.03 -2.63
C LEU A 139 -7.19 -1.14 -3.15
N LYS A 140 -8.11 -1.36 -2.21
CA LYS A 140 -9.54 -1.51 -2.44
C LYS A 140 -10.30 -0.31 -1.86
N ARG A 141 -11.53 -0.12 -2.34
CA ARG A 141 -12.44 0.91 -1.83
C ARG A 141 -12.57 0.78 -0.31
N PRO A 142 -12.28 1.83 0.47
CA PRO A 142 -12.36 1.77 1.93
C PRO A 142 -13.81 1.85 2.39
N THR A 143 -14.07 1.28 3.56
CA THR A 143 -15.36 1.40 4.24
C THR A 143 -15.41 2.71 5.04
N LEU A 144 -16.56 3.39 5.01
CA LEU A 144 -16.77 4.59 5.83
C LEU A 144 -17.17 4.21 7.26
N TRP A 145 -16.47 4.77 8.23
CA TRP A 145 -16.79 4.68 9.65
C TRP A 145 -18.06 5.46 9.98
N GLU A 146 -18.73 5.08 11.07
CA GLU A 146 -19.97 5.75 11.46
C GLU A 146 -19.74 7.21 11.85
N SER A 147 -18.62 7.52 12.51
CA SER A 147 -18.20 8.90 12.82
C SER A 147 -18.06 9.76 11.56
N THR A 148 -17.45 9.21 10.50
CA THR A 148 -17.30 9.87 9.20
C THR A 148 -18.65 10.11 8.55
N LYS A 149 -19.54 9.10 8.57
CA LYS A 149 -20.91 9.25 8.05
C LYS A 149 -21.68 10.34 8.78
N ASP A 150 -21.56 10.42 10.10
CA ASP A 150 -22.22 11.44 10.90
C ASP A 150 -21.67 12.83 10.63
N ALA A 151 -20.36 12.96 10.44
CA ALA A 151 -19.75 14.21 9.99
C ALA A 151 -20.31 14.64 8.62
N ILE A 152 -20.42 13.72 7.65
CA ILE A 152 -21.00 14.00 6.33
C ILE A 152 -22.47 14.45 6.46
N LYS A 153 -23.28 13.74 7.24
CA LYS A 153 -24.70 14.11 7.50
C LYS A 153 -24.83 15.47 8.17
N LYS A 154 -23.90 15.86 9.04
CA LYS A 154 -23.91 17.14 9.75
C LYS A 154 -23.73 18.32 8.79
N PHE A 155 -22.91 18.18 7.76
CA PHE A 155 -22.67 19.22 6.76
C PHE A 155 -23.66 19.18 5.57
N ALA A 156 -24.48 18.14 5.48
CA ALA A 156 -25.46 18.00 4.41
C ALA A 156 -26.62 19.01 4.53
N LYS A 157 -27.02 19.58 3.39
CA LYS A 157 -28.13 20.53 3.32
C LYS A 157 -29.46 19.82 3.56
N ARG A 158 -30.39 20.53 4.21
CA ARG A 158 -31.75 20.05 4.48
C ARG A 158 -32.78 21.09 4.07
N ASN A 159 -33.97 20.63 3.74
CA ASN A 159 -35.13 21.52 3.57
C ASN A 159 -35.79 21.86 4.93
N SER A 160 -36.83 22.69 4.90
CA SER A 160 -37.62 23.07 6.08
C SER A 160 -38.30 21.88 6.78
N ALA A 161 -38.52 20.77 6.08
CA ALA A 161 -39.05 19.52 6.65
C ALA A 161 -37.96 18.61 7.26
N GLY A 162 -36.70 19.05 7.26
CA GLY A 162 -35.57 18.30 7.82
C GLY A 162 -35.07 17.16 6.93
N LYS A 163 -35.61 16.99 5.71
CA LYS A 163 -35.15 15.99 4.72
C LYS A 163 -33.85 16.46 4.07
N PHE A 164 -32.96 15.52 3.78
CA PHE A 164 -31.70 15.81 3.09
C PHE A 164 -31.93 16.23 1.64
N LEU A 165 -31.06 17.11 1.15
CA LEU A 165 -31.00 17.53 -0.23
C LEU A 165 -29.80 16.87 -0.92
N ASP A 166 -30.01 16.39 -2.14
CA ASP A 166 -28.96 15.87 -3.01
C ASP A 166 -27.96 16.99 -3.34
N ALA A 167 -26.68 16.76 -3.07
CA ALA A 167 -25.66 17.79 -3.18
C ALA A 167 -25.43 18.27 -4.62
N ASN A 168 -25.69 17.43 -5.63
CA ASN A 168 -25.47 17.76 -7.03
C ASN A 168 -26.68 18.45 -7.67
N THR A 169 -27.90 18.00 -7.33
CA THR A 169 -29.14 18.49 -7.96
C THR A 169 -29.92 19.47 -7.10
N GLY A 170 -29.69 19.49 -5.78
CA GLY A 170 -30.50 20.24 -4.82
C GLY A 170 -31.91 19.67 -4.58
N GLY A 171 -32.24 18.55 -5.22
CA GLY A 171 -33.51 17.86 -5.04
C GLY A 171 -33.63 17.19 -3.66
N VAL A 172 -34.85 16.97 -3.19
CA VAL A 172 -35.08 16.25 -1.93
C VAL A 172 -34.75 14.77 -2.12
N ILE A 173 -33.97 14.22 -1.19
CA ILE A 173 -33.72 12.77 -1.12
C ILE A 173 -34.91 12.14 -0.38
N GLU A 174 -35.77 11.44 -1.11
CA GLU A 174 -36.95 10.78 -0.54
C GLU A 174 -36.62 9.44 0.14
N ASP A 175 -35.63 8.72 -0.39
CA ASP A 175 -35.15 7.45 0.14
C ASP A 175 -33.95 7.61 1.10
N ASN A 176 -33.37 6.50 1.55
CA ASN A 176 -32.14 6.52 2.33
C ASN A 176 -30.99 7.17 1.52
N PRO A 177 -30.35 8.24 2.03
CA PRO A 177 -29.27 8.91 1.33
C PRO A 177 -28.04 7.99 1.23
N VAL A 178 -27.33 8.07 0.10
CA VAL A 178 -26.07 7.38 -0.11
C VAL A 178 -24.88 8.33 0.02
N TYR A 179 -23.72 7.81 0.37
CA TYR A 179 -22.48 8.57 0.51
C TYR A 179 -21.71 8.51 -0.81
N GLY A 180 -21.87 9.56 -1.62
CA GLY A 180 -21.15 9.77 -2.86
C GLY A 180 -19.82 10.48 -2.64
N HIS A 181 -18.90 10.34 -3.58
CA HIS A 181 -17.67 11.14 -3.60
C HIS A 181 -17.96 12.49 -4.25
N LYS A 182 -17.38 13.55 -3.71
CA LYS A 182 -17.36 14.85 -4.39
C LYS A 182 -16.49 14.77 -5.64
N ARG A 183 -16.86 15.57 -6.63
CA ARG A 183 -16.11 15.68 -7.89
C ARG A 183 -14.63 15.99 -7.62
N GLY A 184 -13.74 15.16 -8.18
CA GLY A 184 -12.28 15.23 -7.98
C GLY A 184 -11.75 14.32 -6.87
N PHE A 185 -12.60 13.81 -5.99
CA PHE A 185 -12.24 12.87 -4.92
C PHE A 185 -12.80 11.46 -5.18
N GLU A 186 -12.98 11.10 -6.46
CA GLU A 186 -13.48 9.78 -6.81
C GLU A 186 -12.54 8.67 -6.30
N ASN A 187 -13.11 7.55 -5.84
CA ASN A 187 -12.35 6.45 -5.24
C ASN A 187 -11.13 6.00 -6.09
N ARG A 188 -11.25 5.99 -7.42
CA ARG A 188 -10.15 5.63 -8.32
C ARG A 188 -8.92 6.54 -8.19
N ARG A 189 -9.12 7.83 -7.88
CA ARG A 189 -8.06 8.83 -7.71
C ARG A 189 -7.43 8.73 -6.33
N LEU A 190 -8.28 8.53 -5.32
CA LEU A 190 -7.84 8.28 -3.96
C LEU A 190 -6.94 7.04 -3.90
N ILE A 191 -7.33 5.95 -4.57
CA ILE A 191 -6.49 4.75 -4.71
C ILE A 191 -5.17 5.09 -5.38
N LEU A 192 -5.17 5.77 -6.53
CA LEU A 192 -3.91 6.09 -7.23
C LEU A 192 -2.96 6.94 -6.38
N LYS A 193 -3.49 7.95 -5.67
CA LYS A 193 -2.69 8.77 -4.75
C LYS A 193 -2.16 7.95 -3.59
N ALA A 194 -2.99 7.09 -2.98
CA ALA A 194 -2.58 6.23 -1.88
C ALA A 194 -1.53 5.20 -2.31
N SER A 195 -1.68 4.59 -3.49
CA SER A 195 -0.69 3.71 -4.11
C SER A 195 0.63 4.42 -4.35
N GLN A 196 0.60 5.66 -4.87
CA GLN A 196 1.81 6.46 -5.06
C GLN A 196 2.51 6.77 -3.71
N LYS A 197 1.73 7.09 -2.67
CA LYS A 197 2.23 7.30 -1.31
C LYS A 197 2.73 6.00 -0.65
N GLY A 198 2.47 4.83 -1.22
CA GLY A 198 2.84 3.53 -0.64
C GLY A 198 2.03 3.17 0.61
N MET A 199 0.78 3.62 0.69
CA MET A 199 -0.08 3.36 1.84
C MET A 199 -0.55 1.90 1.89
N THR A 200 -0.67 1.34 3.09
CA THR A 200 -1.41 0.09 3.34
C THR A 200 -2.93 0.32 3.25
N GLN A 201 -3.74 -0.75 3.18
CA GLN A 201 -5.21 -0.62 3.16
C GLN A 201 -5.73 0.05 4.43
N GLU A 202 -5.12 -0.24 5.58
CA GLU A 202 -5.49 0.39 6.85
C GLU A 202 -5.19 1.89 6.84
N GLN A 203 -3.99 2.29 6.42
CA GLN A 203 -3.61 3.70 6.28
C GLN A 203 -4.51 4.42 5.28
N PHE A 204 -4.80 3.78 4.15
CA PHE A 204 -5.71 4.33 3.15
C PHE A 204 -7.13 4.50 3.69
N THR A 205 -7.64 3.50 4.41
CA THR A 205 -8.96 3.56 5.04
C THR A 205 -9.04 4.66 6.08
N LYS A 206 -8.01 4.80 6.92
CA LYS A 206 -7.93 5.89 7.90
C LYS A 206 -7.88 7.24 7.19
N TRP A 207 -7.01 7.41 6.20
CA TRP A 207 -6.86 8.66 5.45
C TRP A 207 -8.18 9.10 4.83
N VAL A 208 -8.93 8.20 4.21
CA VAL A 208 -10.25 8.52 3.65
C VAL A 208 -11.28 8.89 4.73
N ASN A 209 -11.23 8.25 5.91
CA ASN A 209 -12.15 8.56 7.01
C ASN A 209 -11.80 9.84 7.77
N ASP A 210 -10.54 10.27 7.75
CA ASP A 210 -10.11 11.55 8.32
C ASP A 210 -10.60 12.75 7.48
N HIS A 211 -11.09 12.53 6.25
CA HIS A 211 -11.51 13.56 5.30
C HIS A 211 -12.99 13.42 4.89
N PRO A 212 -13.96 13.59 5.82
CA PRO A 212 -15.38 13.52 5.51
C PRO A 212 -15.83 14.55 4.46
N GLU A 213 -15.10 15.65 4.30
CA GLU A 213 -15.37 16.69 3.32
C GLU A 213 -15.20 16.25 1.86
N TRP A 214 -14.56 15.10 1.60
CA TRP A 214 -14.49 14.50 0.26
C TRP A 214 -15.78 13.81 -0.16
N PHE A 215 -16.72 13.67 0.76
CA PHE A 215 -17.99 12.97 0.53
C PHE A 215 -19.16 13.94 0.60
N GLN A 216 -20.27 13.51 0.01
CA GLN A 216 -21.54 14.21 0.04
C GLN A 216 -22.72 13.24 0.02
N LEU A 217 -23.89 13.72 0.44
CA LEU A 217 -25.12 12.94 0.36
C LEU A 217 -25.76 13.13 -1.02
N GLU A 218 -26.12 12.01 -1.62
CA GLU A 218 -26.75 11.96 -2.95
C GLU A 218 -27.92 10.98 -2.96
N THR A 219 -28.78 11.11 -3.95
CA THR A 219 -29.73 10.06 -4.30
C THR A 219 -28.98 8.85 -4.86
N LYS A 220 -29.51 7.64 -4.63
CA LYS A 220 -28.93 6.41 -5.15
C LYS A 220 -28.74 6.45 -6.67
N ALA A 221 -29.75 6.93 -7.39
CA ALA A 221 -29.71 7.05 -8.85
C ALA A 221 -28.58 7.97 -9.35
N ASN A 222 -28.39 9.14 -8.73
CA ASN A 222 -27.31 10.06 -9.12
C ASN A 222 -25.93 9.46 -8.84
N ASN A 223 -25.75 8.87 -7.66
CA ASN A 223 -24.48 8.24 -7.30
C ASN A 223 -24.13 7.05 -8.21
N GLU A 224 -25.12 6.24 -8.63
CA GLU A 224 -24.91 5.12 -9.56
C GLU A 224 -24.71 5.58 -11.01
N SER A 225 -25.17 6.79 -11.37
CA SER A 225 -25.02 7.31 -12.74
C SER A 225 -23.60 7.77 -13.08
N HIS A 226 -22.77 8.06 -12.07
CA HIS A 226 -21.44 8.67 -12.21
C HIS A 226 -21.41 9.99 -13.02
N VAL A 227 -22.56 10.62 -13.28
CA VAL A 227 -22.65 11.79 -14.19
C VAL A 227 -21.94 13.03 -13.64
N PHE A 228 -21.83 13.13 -12.31
CA PHE A 228 -21.18 14.24 -11.62
C PHE A 228 -19.71 13.97 -11.27
N GLU A 229 -19.20 12.78 -11.58
CA GLU A 229 -17.79 12.44 -11.36
C GLU A 229 -16.89 13.08 -12.44
N LYS A 230 -15.68 13.49 -12.04
CA LYS A 230 -14.66 13.94 -12.98
C LYS A 230 -14.23 12.74 -13.83
N PRO A 231 -14.34 12.80 -15.16
CA PRO A 231 -13.90 11.70 -16.02
C PRO A 231 -12.40 11.45 -15.83
N GLY A 232 -11.99 10.20 -15.99
CA GLY A 232 -10.60 9.74 -15.86
C GLY A 232 -9.93 9.91 -14.50
N THR A 233 -8.60 9.76 -14.49
CA THR A 233 -7.79 9.75 -13.25
C THR A 233 -7.01 11.04 -12.99
N ASP A 234 -6.84 11.92 -13.97
CA ASP A 234 -6.05 13.17 -13.94
C ASP A 234 -6.37 14.16 -12.80
N GLY A 235 -5.42 14.61 -11.98
CA GLY A 235 -5.67 15.56 -10.87
C GLY A 235 -5.75 14.91 -9.49
N TRP A 236 -5.34 13.64 -9.38
CA TRP A 236 -5.05 13.02 -8.09
C TRP A 236 -3.85 13.70 -7.39
N GLU A 237 -2.98 14.37 -8.15
CA GLU A 237 -1.80 15.08 -7.66
C GLU A 237 -2.17 16.16 -6.63
N GLN A 238 -3.32 16.79 -6.83
CA GLN A 238 -3.84 17.90 -6.02
C GLN A 238 -4.51 17.45 -4.72
N ILE A 239 -4.66 16.13 -4.52
CA ILE A 239 -5.19 15.56 -3.29
C ILE A 239 -4.04 15.47 -2.29
N GLU A 240 -4.09 16.28 -1.24
CA GLU A 240 -3.09 16.33 -0.15
C GLU A 240 -3.40 15.33 0.96
#